data_AF-A0AAU6BCK8-F1
#
_entry.id   AF-A0AAU6BCK8-F1
#
_cell.length_a   1.000
_cell.length_b   1.000
_cell.length_c   1.000
_cell.angle_alpha   90.00
_cell.angle_beta   90.00
_cell.angle_gamma   90.00
#
_symmetry.space_group_name_H-M   'P 1'
#
loop_
_entity.id
_entity.type
_entity.pdbx_description
1 polymer ?
#
loop_
_entity_poly.entity_id
_entity_poly.type
_entity_poly.pdbx_seq_one_letter_code
_entity_poly.pdbx_strand_id
1 'polypeptide(L)'
;MALFPRTPRAARLPGDVVSRMERFGRFEFDPVGTDIDASDVWGELQAPYLPFAQSDPQGFARALADAVLPAGGFALFGAARTVWNLVGSDFTSPAYDTVRMAALEFFRANGVPSNRLSAADWLFWQENRSEPWLVGRPRPTPESAHIPALAPGELRQIARITEASNSNVLYVTAAREGRFVTVVDAPTSDTDPTRARFEWMSADTLHELYTRVGEAFQTPVHWVADELRPFIPLPPSRL
;
A
#
# COMPACT_ATOMS: atom_id res chain seq x y z
N MET A 1 -52.87 18.14 9.86
CA MET A 1 -52.08 16.91 9.64
C MET A 1 -50.61 17.25 9.77
N ALA A 2 -49.95 16.83 10.84
CA ALA A 2 -48.53 17.05 11.06
C ALA A 2 -47.72 16.05 10.22
N LEU A 3 -46.86 16.57 9.34
CA LEU A 3 -45.82 15.80 8.67
C LEU A 3 -44.67 15.63 9.68
N PHE A 4 -44.56 14.43 10.25
CA PHE A 4 -43.38 14.07 11.04
C PHE A 4 -42.14 14.09 10.13
N PRO A 5 -41.02 14.70 10.56
CA PRO A 5 -39.76 14.50 9.86
C PRO A 5 -39.38 13.03 9.99
N ARG A 6 -39.02 12.38 8.87
CA ARG A 6 -38.37 11.06 8.91
C ARG A 6 -37.13 11.21 9.77
N THR A 7 -37.11 10.53 10.91
CA THR A 7 -35.92 10.39 11.75
C THR A 7 -34.75 10.00 10.85
N PRO A 8 -33.62 10.73 10.85
CA PRO A 8 -32.45 10.32 10.09
C PRO A 8 -32.09 8.91 10.53
N ARG A 9 -32.12 7.95 9.59
CA ARG A 9 -31.69 6.59 9.87
C ARG A 9 -30.26 6.71 10.36
N ALA A 10 -29.97 6.24 11.58
CA ALA A 10 -28.62 6.26 12.15
C ALA A 10 -27.64 5.83 11.05
N ALA A 11 -26.77 6.74 10.64
CA ALA A 11 -25.86 6.47 9.55
C ALA A 11 -24.96 5.32 10.00
N ARG A 12 -25.06 4.17 9.33
CA ARG A 12 -24.29 2.97 9.64
C ARG A 12 -23.25 2.80 8.54
N LEU A 13 -22.11 2.26 8.92
CA LEU A 13 -21.11 1.84 7.94
C LEU A 13 -21.69 0.72 7.05
N PRO A 14 -21.34 0.69 5.75
CA PRO A 14 -21.71 -0.39 4.87
C PRO A 14 -20.98 -1.69 5.28
N GLY A 15 -21.56 -2.85 4.94
CA GLY A 15 -21.03 -4.15 5.37
C GLY A 15 -19.66 -4.50 4.77
N ASP A 16 -19.27 -3.83 3.68
CA ASP A 16 -17.98 -3.97 2.99
C ASP A 16 -16.96 -2.90 3.40
N VAL A 17 -17.19 -2.18 4.52
CA VAL A 17 -16.35 -1.06 4.96
C VAL A 17 -14.87 -1.43 5.09
N VAL A 18 -14.55 -2.61 5.63
CA VAL A 18 -13.16 -3.06 5.79
C VAL A 18 -12.46 -3.19 4.44
N SER A 19 -13.09 -3.81 3.46
CA SER A 19 -12.54 -3.97 2.11
C SER A 19 -12.38 -2.62 1.41
N ARG A 20 -13.31 -1.68 1.60
CA ARG A 20 -13.19 -0.31 1.08
C ARG A 20 -12.04 0.45 1.73
N MET A 21 -11.87 0.33 3.04
CA MET A 21 -10.75 0.96 3.75
C MET A 21 -9.42 0.33 3.33
N GLU A 22 -9.35 -0.98 3.11
CA GLU A 22 -8.14 -1.61 2.58
C GLU A 22 -7.80 -1.09 1.18
N ARG A 23 -8.77 -1.05 0.26
CA ARG A 23 -8.58 -0.48 -1.09
C ARG A 23 -8.11 0.97 -1.02
N PHE A 24 -8.77 1.79 -0.21
CA PHE A 24 -8.43 3.19 -0.07
C PHE A 24 -7.06 3.42 0.60
N GLY A 25 -6.73 2.64 1.63
CA GLY A 25 -5.42 2.71 2.28
C GLY A 25 -4.26 2.35 1.34
N ARG A 26 -4.46 1.37 0.45
CA ARG A 26 -3.47 1.04 -0.59
C ARG A 26 -3.29 2.19 -1.57
N PHE A 27 -4.40 2.75 -2.07
CA PHE A 27 -4.36 3.91 -2.98
C PHE A 27 -3.64 5.10 -2.35
N GLU A 28 -3.95 5.45 -1.09
CA GLU A 28 -3.29 6.58 -0.41
C GLU A 28 -1.78 6.35 -0.18
N PHE A 29 -1.35 5.09 -0.02
CA PHE A 29 0.05 4.75 0.20
C PHE A 29 0.87 4.70 -1.12
N ASP A 30 0.27 4.11 -2.15
CA ASP A 30 0.90 3.90 -3.45
C ASP A 30 -0.16 3.95 -4.58
N PRO A 31 -0.55 5.15 -5.04
CA PRO A 31 -1.58 5.29 -6.08
C PRO A 31 -1.21 4.56 -7.38
N VAL A 32 0.08 4.57 -7.75
CA VAL A 32 0.60 4.01 -9.01
C VAL A 32 0.58 2.50 -9.01
N GLY A 33 0.78 1.88 -7.84
CA GLY A 33 0.69 0.43 -7.66
C GLY A 33 -0.74 -0.11 -7.54
N THR A 34 -1.76 0.74 -7.59
CA THR A 34 -3.17 0.32 -7.56
C THR A 34 -3.83 0.44 -8.93
N ASP A 35 -4.66 -0.54 -9.29
CA ASP A 35 -5.55 -0.46 -10.47
C ASP A 35 -6.80 0.43 -10.20
N ILE A 36 -6.71 1.39 -9.27
CA ILE A 36 -7.82 2.27 -8.88
C ILE A 36 -7.66 3.61 -9.60
N ASP A 37 -8.67 4.01 -10.38
CA ASP A 37 -8.74 5.34 -10.96
C ASP A 37 -8.93 6.39 -9.87
N ALA A 38 -8.04 7.40 -9.83
CA ALA A 38 -8.10 8.48 -8.86
C ALA A 38 -9.43 9.24 -8.88
N SER A 39 -10.12 9.28 -10.03
CA SER A 39 -11.44 9.89 -10.16
C SER A 39 -12.55 9.10 -9.46
N ASP A 40 -12.40 7.78 -9.30
CA ASP A 40 -13.36 6.90 -8.63
C ASP A 40 -13.18 6.88 -7.11
N VAL A 41 -12.02 7.29 -6.60
CA VAL A 41 -11.70 7.30 -5.17
C VAL A 41 -12.70 8.11 -4.36
N TRP A 42 -13.03 9.32 -4.82
CA TRP A 42 -14.02 10.14 -4.12
C TRP A 42 -15.41 9.49 -4.14
N GLY A 43 -15.89 9.10 -5.33
CA GLY A 43 -17.25 8.60 -5.51
C GLY A 43 -17.51 7.27 -4.79
N GLU A 44 -16.58 6.34 -4.84
CA GLU A 44 -16.77 4.99 -4.30
C GLU A 44 -16.26 4.80 -2.87
N LEU A 45 -15.10 5.40 -2.55
CA LEU A 45 -14.36 5.10 -1.32
C LEU A 45 -14.49 6.17 -0.24
N GLN A 46 -15.01 7.36 -0.55
CA GLN A 46 -15.15 8.45 0.43
C GLN A 46 -16.57 9.02 0.54
N ALA A 47 -17.17 9.47 -0.57
CA ALA A 47 -18.47 10.13 -0.60
C ALA A 47 -19.60 9.37 0.14
N PRO A 48 -19.67 8.02 0.11
CA PRO A 48 -20.69 7.28 0.86
C PRO A 48 -20.65 7.48 2.37
N TYR A 49 -19.49 7.84 2.93
CA TYR A 49 -19.30 8.05 4.36
C TYR A 49 -19.56 9.49 4.82
N LEU A 50 -19.56 10.44 3.89
CA LEU A 50 -19.67 11.88 4.18
C LEU A 50 -20.90 12.22 5.04
N PRO A 51 -22.12 11.67 4.80
CA PRO A 51 -23.27 11.98 5.64
C PRO A 51 -23.08 11.53 7.11
N PHE A 52 -22.42 10.39 7.35
CA PHE A 52 -22.15 9.93 8.71
C PHE A 52 -21.08 10.81 9.36
N ALA A 53 -19.96 11.01 8.65
CA ALA A 53 -18.85 11.83 9.12
C ALA A 53 -19.28 13.24 9.52
N GLN A 54 -20.19 13.87 8.75
CA GLN A 54 -20.69 15.22 9.04
C GLN A 54 -21.73 15.27 10.17
N SER A 55 -22.59 14.25 10.30
CA SER A 55 -23.68 14.27 11.28
C SER A 55 -23.22 13.84 12.68
N ASP A 56 -22.25 12.93 12.77
CA ASP A 56 -21.67 12.48 14.03
C ASP A 56 -20.19 12.08 13.82
N PRO A 57 -19.25 13.04 13.80
CA PRO A 57 -17.83 12.76 13.57
C PRO A 57 -17.22 11.79 14.59
N GLN A 58 -17.64 11.89 15.86
CA GLN A 58 -17.14 11.03 16.94
C GLN A 58 -17.69 9.60 16.82
N GLY A 59 -18.99 9.45 16.53
CA GLY A 59 -19.59 8.15 16.26
C GLY A 59 -19.03 7.49 15.00
N PHE A 60 -18.76 8.28 13.95
CA PHE A 60 -18.12 7.80 12.74
C PHE A 60 -16.72 7.24 13.01
N ALA A 61 -15.87 7.98 13.75
CA ALA A 61 -14.53 7.54 14.11
C ALA A 61 -14.55 6.24 14.95
N ARG A 62 -15.48 6.14 15.93
CA ARG A 62 -15.65 4.92 16.73
C ARG A 62 -16.11 3.73 15.89
N ALA A 63 -17.11 3.93 15.03
CA ALA A 63 -17.63 2.88 14.17
C ALA A 63 -16.55 2.36 13.21
N LEU A 64 -15.71 3.25 12.66
CA LEU A 64 -14.58 2.84 11.84
C LEU A 64 -13.57 2.04 12.66
N ALA A 65 -13.19 2.52 13.85
CA ALA A 65 -12.26 1.84 14.73
C ALA A 65 -12.73 0.42 15.08
N ASP A 66 -14.01 0.27 15.47
CA ASP A 66 -14.62 -1.04 15.78
C ASP A 66 -14.55 -2.00 14.59
N ALA A 67 -14.66 -1.50 13.36
CA ALA A 67 -14.61 -2.31 12.15
C ALA A 67 -13.18 -2.68 11.72
N VAL A 68 -12.23 -1.75 11.76
CA VAL A 68 -10.90 -1.95 11.15
C VAL A 68 -9.83 -2.44 12.12
N LEU A 69 -9.94 -2.19 13.43
CA LEU A 69 -8.96 -2.67 14.40
C LEU A 69 -8.83 -4.21 14.40
N PRO A 70 -9.92 -5.00 14.37
CA PRO A 70 -9.81 -6.46 14.27
C PRO A 70 -9.22 -6.93 12.94
N ALA A 71 -9.43 -6.17 11.85
CA ALA A 71 -8.96 -6.54 10.52
C ALA A 71 -7.47 -6.23 10.31
N GLY A 72 -6.97 -5.13 10.89
CA GLY A 72 -5.60 -4.66 10.75
C GLY A 72 -5.20 -4.30 9.31
N GLY A 73 -3.89 -4.18 9.09
CA GLY A 73 -3.32 -3.96 7.76
C GLY A 73 -3.68 -2.62 7.13
N PHE A 74 -3.82 -2.59 5.81
CA PHE A 74 -4.15 -1.37 5.06
C PHE A 74 -5.51 -0.78 5.41
N ALA A 75 -6.46 -1.57 5.96
CA ALA A 75 -7.75 -1.05 6.41
C ALA A 75 -7.59 -0.01 7.53
N LEU A 76 -6.57 -0.15 8.39
CA LEU A 76 -6.25 0.84 9.41
C LEU A 76 -5.84 2.18 8.79
N PHE A 77 -4.94 2.12 7.81
CA PHE A 77 -4.45 3.33 7.14
C PHE A 77 -5.57 4.01 6.34
N GLY A 78 -6.36 3.25 5.58
CA GLY A 78 -7.52 3.79 4.87
C GLY A 78 -8.52 4.46 5.81
N ALA A 79 -8.87 3.84 6.93
CA ALA A 79 -9.78 4.43 7.92
C ALA A 79 -9.22 5.74 8.51
N ALA A 80 -7.93 5.78 8.87
CA ALA A 80 -7.31 7.00 9.37
C ALA A 80 -7.35 8.12 8.31
N ARG A 81 -7.02 7.81 7.05
CA ARG A 81 -7.08 8.76 5.92
C ARG A 81 -8.51 9.20 5.62
N THR A 82 -9.50 8.32 5.73
CA THR A 82 -10.91 8.67 5.54
C THR A 82 -11.40 9.65 6.61
N VAL A 83 -11.04 9.44 7.89
CA VAL A 83 -11.38 10.40 8.95
C VAL A 83 -10.70 11.74 8.69
N TRP A 84 -9.41 11.74 8.38
CA TRP A 84 -8.66 12.96 8.05
C TRP A 84 -9.30 13.74 6.89
N ASN A 85 -9.65 13.06 5.80
CA ASN A 85 -10.18 13.69 4.59
C ASN A 85 -11.63 14.19 4.76
N LEU A 86 -12.47 13.49 5.52
CA LEU A 86 -13.90 13.82 5.64
C LEU A 86 -14.24 14.70 6.84
N VAL A 87 -13.45 14.62 7.91
CA VAL A 87 -13.69 15.37 9.16
C VAL A 87 -12.70 16.53 9.31
N GLY A 88 -11.46 16.35 8.88
CA GLY A 88 -10.42 17.38 8.89
C GLY A 88 -9.19 17.01 9.72
N SER A 89 -8.09 17.70 9.46
CA SER A 89 -6.77 17.47 10.10
C SER A 89 -6.75 17.78 11.59
N ASP A 90 -7.58 18.72 12.03
CA ASP A 90 -7.58 19.23 13.41
C ASP A 90 -8.54 18.44 14.31
N PHE A 91 -9.18 17.40 13.75
CA PHE A 91 -10.09 16.54 14.48
C PHE A 91 -9.34 15.65 15.48
N THR A 92 -9.82 15.65 16.73
CA THR A 92 -9.28 14.82 17.81
C THR A 92 -10.31 13.82 18.30
N SER A 93 -9.91 12.56 18.41
CA SER A 93 -10.75 11.49 18.96
C SER A 93 -9.88 10.32 19.39
N PRO A 94 -10.06 9.77 20.61
CA PRO A 94 -9.31 8.60 21.05
C PRO A 94 -9.43 7.40 20.09
N ALA A 95 -10.60 7.22 19.45
CA ALA A 95 -10.80 6.15 18.48
C ALA A 95 -9.98 6.37 17.20
N TYR A 96 -9.95 7.62 16.71
CA TYR A 96 -9.14 7.99 15.55
C TYR A 96 -7.64 7.83 15.84
N ASP A 97 -7.17 8.33 16.98
CA ASP A 97 -5.77 8.25 17.38
C ASP A 97 -5.32 6.79 17.54
N THR A 98 -6.19 5.93 18.07
CA THR A 98 -5.94 4.48 18.18
C THR A 98 -5.76 3.83 16.81
N VAL A 99 -6.67 4.10 15.87
CA VAL A 99 -6.58 3.56 14.50
C VAL A 99 -5.33 4.08 13.78
N ARG A 100 -5.04 5.37 13.90
CA ARG A 100 -3.87 6.01 13.32
C ARG A 100 -2.58 5.40 13.87
N MET A 101 -2.46 5.26 15.18
CA MET A 101 -1.31 4.61 15.82
C MET A 101 -1.14 3.17 15.35
N ALA A 102 -2.23 2.39 15.28
CA ALA A 102 -2.18 1.01 14.80
C ALA A 102 -1.75 0.93 13.32
N ALA A 103 -2.16 1.88 12.47
CA ALA A 103 -1.69 1.96 11.09
C ALA A 103 -0.18 2.21 10.99
N LEU A 104 0.35 3.10 11.84
CA LEU A 104 1.79 3.40 11.90
C LEU A 104 2.58 2.22 12.44
N GLU A 105 2.07 1.52 13.46
CA GLU A 105 2.66 0.28 13.94
C GLU A 105 2.68 -0.81 12.86
N PHE A 106 1.61 -0.93 12.07
CA PHE A 106 1.57 -1.84 10.92
C PHE A 106 2.69 -1.51 9.91
N PHE A 107 2.84 -0.25 9.51
CA PHE A 107 3.91 0.15 8.59
C PHE A 107 5.30 -0.06 9.18
N ARG A 108 5.49 0.34 10.44
CA ARG A 108 6.74 0.14 11.17
C ARG A 108 7.09 -1.35 11.22
N ALA A 109 6.16 -2.23 11.62
CA ALA A 109 6.41 -3.67 11.72
C ALA A 109 6.71 -4.34 10.37
N ASN A 110 6.25 -3.75 9.26
CA ASN A 110 6.54 -4.21 7.90
C ASN A 110 7.76 -3.50 7.29
N GLY A 111 8.57 -2.79 8.07
CA GLY A 111 9.81 -2.19 7.59
C GLY A 111 9.64 -1.04 6.61
N VAL A 112 8.47 -0.38 6.60
CA VAL A 112 8.25 0.82 5.78
C VAL A 112 9.13 1.96 6.31
N PRO A 113 9.97 2.59 5.47
CA PRO A 113 10.85 3.66 5.92
C PRO A 113 10.06 4.92 6.27
N SER A 114 10.52 5.68 7.27
CA SER A 114 9.79 6.85 7.78
C SER A 114 9.59 7.96 6.75
N ASN A 115 10.46 8.06 5.74
CA ASN A 115 10.33 9.02 4.64
C ASN A 115 9.15 8.72 3.69
N ARG A 116 8.46 7.60 3.87
CA ARG A 116 7.20 7.27 3.16
C ARG A 116 5.95 7.73 3.92
N LEU A 117 6.10 8.21 5.16
CA LEU A 117 4.99 8.76 5.92
C LEU A 117 4.76 10.22 5.53
N SER A 118 3.52 10.68 5.72
CA SER A 118 3.24 12.11 5.71
C SER A 118 3.97 12.81 6.87
N ALA A 119 4.28 14.10 6.71
CA ALA A 119 4.88 14.90 7.79
C ALA A 119 4.02 14.89 9.06
N ALA A 120 2.69 14.90 8.90
CA ALA A 120 1.75 14.86 10.02
C ALA A 120 1.79 13.52 10.76
N ASP A 121 1.88 12.40 10.04
CA ASP A 121 1.97 11.05 10.63
C ASP A 121 3.31 10.81 11.30
N TRP A 122 4.38 11.33 10.72
CA TRP A 122 5.69 11.27 11.34
C TRP A 122 5.74 12.06 12.65
N LEU A 123 5.22 13.29 12.66
CA LEU A 123 5.13 14.09 13.89
C LEU A 123 4.28 13.39 14.95
N PHE A 124 3.10 12.88 14.57
CA PHE A 124 2.22 12.15 15.48
C PHE A 124 2.93 10.93 16.10
N TRP A 125 3.72 10.17 15.32
CA TRP A 125 4.54 9.09 15.88
C TRP A 125 5.52 9.62 16.93
N GLN A 126 6.29 10.65 16.59
CA GLN A 126 7.33 11.19 17.48
C GLN A 126 6.76 11.74 18.79
N GLU A 127 5.55 12.29 18.77
CA GLU A 127 4.87 12.81 19.95
C GLU A 127 4.31 11.71 20.86
N ASN A 128 3.95 10.55 20.29
CA ASN A 128 3.24 9.50 21.01
C ASN A 128 4.07 8.23 21.27
N ARG A 129 5.29 8.13 20.71
CA ARG A 129 6.16 6.97 20.84
C ARG A 129 7.59 7.38 21.13
N SER A 130 8.23 6.59 21.99
CA SER A 130 9.65 6.76 22.34
C SER A 130 10.55 5.79 21.57
N GLU A 131 9.94 4.75 21.00
CA GLU A 131 10.61 3.69 20.30
C GLU A 131 11.08 4.15 18.91
N PRO A 132 12.27 3.71 18.46
CA PRO A 132 12.79 4.08 17.15
C PRO A 132 11.89 3.52 16.04
N TRP A 133 11.70 4.27 14.95
CA TRP A 133 10.93 3.84 13.78
C TRP A 133 11.52 2.59 13.07
N LEU A 134 12.66 2.07 13.54
CA LEU A 134 13.25 0.84 13.03
C LEU A 134 12.57 -0.39 13.65
N VAL A 135 11.64 -1.00 12.93
CA VAL A 135 11.36 -2.45 13.04
C VAL A 135 11.44 -3.03 11.63
N GLY A 136 12.64 -3.46 11.22
CA GLY A 136 12.80 -4.15 9.95
C GLY A 136 12.14 -5.52 10.01
N ARG A 137 11.37 -5.89 8.99
CA ARG A 137 11.04 -7.30 8.75
C ARG A 137 12.37 -8.05 8.55
N PRO A 138 12.59 -9.22 9.18
CA PRO A 138 13.75 -10.04 8.89
C PRO A 138 13.78 -10.33 7.38
N ARG A 139 14.84 -9.89 6.70
CA ARG A 139 15.02 -10.18 5.28
C ARG A 139 15.13 -11.70 5.10
N PRO A 140 14.56 -12.27 4.04
CA PRO A 140 14.79 -13.68 3.71
C PRO A 140 16.29 -13.95 3.67
N THR A 141 16.77 -14.97 4.38
CA THR A 141 18.17 -15.43 4.24
C THR A 141 18.35 -16.10 2.88
N PRO A 142 19.57 -16.17 2.32
CA PRO A 142 19.83 -16.90 1.08
C PRO A 142 19.34 -18.37 1.11
N GLU A 143 19.37 -19.00 2.28
CA GLU A 143 18.90 -20.39 2.48
C GLU A 143 17.37 -20.51 2.46
N SER A 144 16.67 -19.49 2.96
CA SER A 144 15.20 -19.46 2.96
C SER A 144 14.61 -18.96 1.63
N ALA A 145 15.38 -18.15 0.90
CA ALA A 145 15.01 -17.59 -0.39
C ALA A 145 15.27 -18.64 -1.47
N HIS A 146 14.21 -19.37 -1.84
CA HIS A 146 14.25 -20.35 -2.92
C HIS A 146 14.29 -19.64 -4.28
N ILE A 147 15.44 -19.05 -4.63
CA ILE A 147 15.65 -18.38 -5.92
C ILE A 147 16.38 -19.35 -6.86
N PRO A 148 15.72 -19.89 -7.90
CA PRO A 148 16.37 -20.74 -8.88
C PRO A 148 17.49 -19.99 -9.62
N ALA A 149 18.59 -20.68 -9.90
CA ALA A 149 19.64 -20.13 -10.75
C ALA A 149 19.09 -19.77 -12.14
N LEU A 150 19.67 -18.75 -12.79
CA LEU A 150 19.35 -18.41 -14.17
C LEU A 150 20.08 -19.34 -15.15
N ALA A 151 19.38 -19.78 -16.18
CA ALA A 151 20.00 -20.41 -17.33
C ALA A 151 20.81 -19.39 -18.16
N PRO A 152 21.84 -19.82 -18.92
CA PRO A 152 22.61 -18.93 -19.78
C PRO A 152 21.72 -18.17 -20.76
N GLY A 153 21.76 -16.84 -20.72
CA GLY A 153 20.95 -15.96 -21.56
C GLY A 153 19.47 -15.85 -21.15
N GLU A 154 19.08 -16.41 -20.00
CA GLU A 154 17.71 -16.31 -19.50
C GLU A 154 17.35 -14.86 -19.18
N LEU A 155 16.13 -14.48 -19.58
CA LEU A 155 15.46 -13.25 -19.18
C LEU A 155 14.20 -13.63 -18.41
N ARG A 156 14.30 -13.73 -17.08
CA ARG A 156 13.21 -14.20 -16.22
C ARG A 156 12.29 -13.05 -15.83
N GLN A 157 10.99 -13.15 -16.13
CA GLN A 157 10.02 -12.17 -15.65
C GLN A 157 9.82 -12.33 -14.14
N ILE A 158 9.96 -11.23 -13.39
CA ILE A 158 9.85 -11.22 -11.93
C ILE A 158 8.68 -10.39 -11.41
N ALA A 159 8.21 -9.42 -12.21
CA ALA A 159 7.04 -8.62 -11.85
C ALA A 159 6.37 -7.95 -13.06
N ARG A 160 5.10 -7.58 -12.87
CA ARG A 160 4.29 -6.74 -13.76
C ARG A 160 3.55 -5.72 -12.88
N ILE A 161 3.66 -4.43 -13.21
CA ILE A 161 3.19 -3.36 -12.33
C ILE A 161 1.65 -3.30 -12.25
N THR A 162 0.96 -3.41 -13.38
CA THR A 162 -0.50 -3.26 -13.54
C THR A 162 -1.07 -4.36 -14.45
N GLU A 163 -2.39 -4.55 -14.47
CA GLU A 163 -3.03 -5.51 -15.39
C GLU A 163 -2.91 -5.11 -16.87
N ALA A 164 -2.75 -3.81 -17.12
CA ALA A 164 -2.81 -3.22 -18.47
C ALA A 164 -1.83 -3.87 -19.46
N SER A 165 -2.24 -3.91 -20.73
CA SER A 165 -1.41 -4.48 -21.81
C SER A 165 -0.11 -3.72 -22.04
N ASN A 166 -0.07 -2.42 -21.72
CA ASN A 166 1.10 -1.56 -21.81
C ASN A 166 1.91 -1.49 -20.51
N SER A 167 1.62 -2.33 -19.50
CA SER A 167 2.28 -2.28 -18.20
C SER A 167 3.80 -2.37 -18.28
N ASN A 168 4.46 -1.84 -17.25
CA ASN A 168 5.88 -2.02 -17.04
C ASN A 168 6.12 -3.46 -16.57
N VAL A 169 7.03 -4.16 -17.24
CA VAL A 169 7.37 -5.55 -16.92
C VAL A 169 8.83 -5.60 -16.53
N LEU A 170 9.11 -6.22 -15.38
CA LEU A 170 10.45 -6.34 -14.86
C LEU A 170 10.97 -7.75 -15.10
N TYR A 171 12.20 -7.80 -15.60
CA TYR A 171 12.94 -9.03 -15.83
C TYR A 171 14.25 -9.02 -15.07
N VAL A 172 14.79 -10.20 -14.79
CA VAL A 172 16.14 -10.40 -14.28
C VAL A 172 16.95 -11.23 -15.27
N THR A 173 18.21 -10.84 -15.48
CA THR A 173 19.15 -11.56 -16.32
C THR A 173 20.57 -11.47 -15.77
N ALA A 174 21.44 -12.41 -16.18
CA ALA A 174 22.87 -12.36 -15.90
C ALA A 174 23.57 -11.44 -16.92
N ALA A 175 24.24 -10.41 -16.44
CA ALA A 175 25.06 -9.52 -17.26
C ALA A 175 26.44 -10.15 -17.57
N ARG A 176 27.11 -9.64 -18.61
CA ARG A 176 28.40 -10.17 -19.09
C ARG A 176 29.54 -10.12 -18.06
N GLU A 177 29.41 -9.27 -17.05
CA GLU A 177 30.41 -9.06 -16.00
C GLU A 177 30.20 -9.98 -14.76
N GLY A 178 29.31 -10.98 -14.87
CA GLY A 178 29.02 -11.88 -13.76
C GLY A 178 28.08 -11.28 -12.69
N ARG A 179 27.53 -10.09 -12.95
CA ARG A 179 26.49 -9.46 -12.12
C ARG A 179 25.10 -9.85 -12.59
N PHE A 180 24.11 -9.67 -11.73
CA PHE A 180 22.70 -9.77 -12.09
C PHE A 180 22.11 -8.37 -12.26
N VAL A 181 21.27 -8.20 -13.27
CA VAL A 181 20.62 -6.92 -13.58
C VAL A 181 19.10 -7.10 -13.66
N THR A 182 18.38 -6.11 -13.17
CA THR A 182 16.95 -5.95 -13.42
C THR A 182 16.77 -5.08 -14.65
N VAL A 183 16.05 -5.59 -15.64
CA VAL A 183 15.69 -4.89 -16.87
C VAL A 183 14.21 -4.53 -16.81
N VAL A 184 13.91 -3.25 -16.99
CA VAL A 184 12.53 -2.77 -17.10
C VAL A 184 12.19 -2.69 -18.58
N ASP A 185 11.10 -3.33 -18.97
CA ASP A 185 10.46 -3.20 -20.27
C ASP A 185 9.20 -2.34 -20.07
N ALA A 186 9.20 -1.12 -20.64
CA ALA A 186 8.16 -0.12 -20.42
C ALA A 186 7.88 0.67 -21.71
N PRO A 187 6.71 1.33 -21.85
CA PRO A 187 6.50 2.34 -22.88
C PRO A 187 7.57 3.44 -22.78
N THR A 188 8.01 3.97 -23.93
CA THR A 188 9.01 5.05 -24.00
C THR A 188 8.50 6.31 -23.31
N SER A 189 7.21 6.61 -23.47
CA SER A 189 6.49 7.66 -22.75
C SER A 189 4.98 7.40 -22.79
N ASP A 190 4.20 8.22 -22.09
CA ASP A 190 2.74 8.18 -22.18
C ASP A 190 2.20 8.52 -23.58
N THR A 191 3.01 9.20 -24.40
CA THR A 191 2.65 9.66 -25.75
C THR A 191 3.29 8.83 -26.87
N ASP A 192 4.25 7.96 -26.54
CA ASP A 192 4.92 7.07 -27.47
C ASP A 192 4.76 5.62 -27.00
N PRO A 193 3.88 4.83 -27.66
CA PRO A 193 3.60 3.45 -27.26
C PRO A 193 4.72 2.48 -27.60
N THR A 194 5.80 2.93 -28.25
CA THR A 194 6.99 2.08 -28.46
C THR A 194 7.54 1.65 -27.11
N ARG A 195 8.09 0.43 -27.05
CA ARG A 195 8.63 -0.13 -25.81
C ARG A 195 10.13 -0.02 -25.80
N ALA A 196 10.68 0.46 -24.68
CA ALA A 196 12.09 0.54 -24.43
C ALA A 196 12.48 -0.42 -23.29
N ARG A 197 13.70 -0.95 -23.37
CA ARG A 197 14.32 -1.71 -22.29
C ARG A 197 15.50 -0.96 -21.74
N PHE A 198 15.55 -0.84 -20.42
CA PHE A 198 16.65 -0.22 -19.71
C PHE A 198 16.98 -0.97 -18.44
N GLU A 199 18.25 -0.91 -18.03
CA GLU A 199 18.70 -1.46 -16.76
C GLU A 199 18.28 -0.53 -15.62
N TRP A 200 17.69 -1.11 -14.58
CA TRP A 200 17.24 -0.35 -13.41
C TRP A 200 18.15 -0.52 -12.21
N MET A 201 18.49 -1.77 -11.88
CA MET A 201 19.31 -2.11 -10.71
C MET A 201 20.24 -3.27 -11.05
N SER A 202 21.39 -3.33 -10.37
CA SER A 202 22.31 -4.46 -10.47
C SER A 202 22.86 -4.87 -9.11
N ALA A 203 23.23 -6.14 -8.96
CA ALA A 203 23.89 -6.67 -7.77
C ALA A 203 24.78 -7.87 -8.12
N ASP A 204 25.63 -8.27 -7.18
CA ASP A 204 26.59 -9.35 -7.40
C ASP A 204 25.93 -10.73 -7.21
N THR A 205 24.79 -10.79 -6.50
CA THR A 205 23.98 -12.01 -6.34
C THR A 205 22.51 -11.77 -6.66
N LEU A 206 21.80 -12.83 -7.07
CA LEU A 206 20.34 -12.78 -7.24
C LEU A 206 19.63 -12.41 -5.93
N HIS A 207 20.11 -12.91 -4.79
CA HIS A 207 19.55 -12.61 -3.48
C HIS A 207 19.61 -11.11 -3.15
N GLU A 208 20.76 -10.47 -3.39
CA GLU A 208 20.91 -9.03 -3.20
C GLU A 208 20.05 -8.24 -4.17
N LEU A 209 19.98 -8.67 -5.44
CA LEU A 209 19.14 -8.00 -6.44
C LEU A 209 17.66 -8.06 -6.02
N TYR A 210 17.18 -9.22 -5.60
CA TYR A 210 15.81 -9.44 -5.14
C TYR A 210 15.49 -8.65 -3.88
N THR A 211 16.46 -8.54 -2.97
CA THR A 211 16.34 -7.67 -1.80
C THR A 211 16.12 -6.23 -2.22
N ARG A 212 16.93 -5.69 -3.13
CA ARG A 212 16.82 -4.31 -3.62
C ARG A 212 15.50 -4.07 -4.36
N VAL A 213 15.08 -4.99 -5.21
CA VAL A 213 13.81 -4.88 -5.95
C VAL A 213 12.60 -4.94 -4.99
N GLY A 214 12.61 -5.87 -4.04
CA GLY A 214 11.52 -6.00 -3.05
C GLY A 214 11.38 -4.75 -2.18
N GLU A 215 12.50 -4.17 -1.74
CA GLU A 215 12.53 -2.91 -0.99
C GLU A 215 12.08 -1.70 -1.82
N ALA A 216 12.34 -1.70 -3.13
CA ALA A 216 11.89 -0.66 -4.03
C ALA A 216 10.38 -0.74 -4.31
N PHE A 217 9.80 -1.94 -4.39
CA PHE A 217 8.36 -2.10 -4.55
C PHE A 217 7.58 -1.74 -3.29
N GLN A 218 8.04 -2.14 -2.11
CA GLN A 218 7.34 -1.97 -0.81
C GLN A 218 5.99 -2.70 -0.72
N THR A 219 5.07 -2.43 -1.63
CA THR A 219 3.78 -3.07 -1.86
C THR A 219 3.86 -4.09 -3.01
N PRO A 220 3.14 -5.22 -2.93
CA PRO A 220 3.06 -6.12 -4.07
C PRO A 220 2.29 -5.44 -5.21
N VAL A 221 2.91 -5.44 -6.38
CA VAL A 221 2.31 -4.98 -7.63
C VAL A 221 1.34 -6.03 -8.19
N HIS A 222 0.67 -5.73 -9.31
CA HIS A 222 -0.35 -6.59 -9.92
C HIS A 222 0.05 -8.08 -10.01
N TRP A 223 1.26 -8.36 -10.48
CA TRP A 223 1.81 -9.71 -10.45
C TRP A 223 3.29 -9.73 -10.04
N VAL A 224 3.64 -10.67 -9.18
CA VAL A 224 5.00 -10.88 -8.64
C VAL A 224 5.30 -12.37 -8.64
N ALA A 225 6.49 -12.75 -9.13
CA ALA A 225 6.98 -14.12 -9.09
C ALA A 225 7.12 -14.61 -7.64
N ASP A 226 6.87 -15.91 -7.40
CA ASP A 226 6.88 -16.48 -6.05
C ASP A 226 8.23 -16.33 -5.34
N GLU A 227 9.33 -16.35 -6.11
CA GLU A 227 10.70 -16.11 -5.62
C GLU A 227 10.95 -14.67 -5.15
N LEU A 228 10.23 -13.67 -5.69
CA LEU A 228 10.36 -12.26 -5.30
C LEU A 228 9.43 -11.88 -4.15
N ARG A 229 8.27 -12.54 -4.03
CA ARG A 229 7.23 -12.22 -3.04
C ARG A 229 7.74 -12.13 -1.58
N PRO A 230 8.66 -12.98 -1.08
CA PRO A 230 9.17 -12.89 0.28
C PRO A 230 9.96 -11.61 0.58
N PHE A 231 10.51 -10.97 -0.46
CA PHE A 231 11.30 -9.74 -0.34
C PHE A 231 10.46 -8.48 -0.34
N ILE A 232 9.18 -8.55 -0.70
CA ILE A 232 8.28 -7.40 -0.67
C ILE A 232 7.75 -7.23 0.76
N PRO A 233 7.99 -6.08 1.41
CA PRO A 233 7.68 -5.89 2.82
C PRO A 233 6.19 -5.99 3.16
N LEU A 234 5.32 -5.31 2.41
CA LEU A 234 3.89 -5.22 2.70
C LEU A 234 3.10 -6.40 2.08
N PRO A 235 1.96 -6.79 2.67
CA PRO A 235 1.16 -7.90 2.17
C PRO A 235 0.37 -7.57 0.89
N PRO A 236 0.05 -8.59 0.06
CA PRO A 236 -0.83 -8.41 -1.10
C PRO A 236 -2.26 -8.07 -0.65
N SER A 237 -3.09 -7.59 -1.58
CA SER A 237 -4.50 -7.32 -1.30
C SER A 237 -5.21 -8.58 -0.82
N ARG A 238 -6.05 -8.43 0.21
CA ARG A 238 -7.04 -9.47 0.54
C ARG A 238 -8.09 -9.43 -0.57
N LEU A 239 -8.20 -10.52 -1.33
CA LEU A 239 -9.25 -10.73 -2.33
C LEU A 239 -10.58 -11.05 -1.65
#